data_AF-A0A8J2IYB3-F1
#
_entry.id   AF-A0A8J2IYB3-F1
#
_cell.length_a   1.000
_cell.length_b   1.000
_cell.length_c   1.000
_cell.angle_alpha   90.00
_cell.angle_beta   90.00
_cell.angle_gamma   90.00
#
_symmetry.space_group_name_H-M   'P 1'
#
loop_
_entity.id
_entity.type
_entity.pdbx_description
1 polymer ?
#
loop_
_entity_poly.entity_id
_entity_poly.type
_entity_poly.pdbx_seq_one_letter_code
_entity_poly.pdbx_strand_id
1 'polypeptide(L)'
;MSQKLPTTIDANTTVTWPENLPPTQPEKAPVFNDVPGNALPDPHKPDGRHWTEIMAESAARLPVVRRMSVRRRAEHFYSHLTNSTIDWELDAPHTACRVVGMGCYGRDCETESALAMHLDSEPHRQHAASLAKAQPSVPKQATDEQTSSAPPK
;
A
#
# COMPACT_ATOMS: atom_id res chain seq x y z
N MET A 1 -26.18 -16.30 33.73
CA MET A 1 -26.17 -17.77 33.54
C MET A 1 -24.99 -18.11 32.65
N SER A 2 -23.91 -18.60 33.24
CA SER A 2 -22.69 -18.98 32.51
C SER A 2 -22.88 -20.34 31.84
N GLN A 3 -22.86 -20.38 30.51
CA GLN A 3 -22.73 -21.64 29.80
C GLN A 3 -21.23 -21.96 29.69
N LYS A 4 -20.81 -23.02 30.40
CA LYS A 4 -19.50 -23.62 30.26
C LYS A 4 -19.43 -24.31 28.90
N LEU A 5 -18.47 -23.94 28.07
CA LEU A 5 -18.14 -24.67 26.85
C LEU A 5 -17.34 -25.93 27.22
N PRO A 6 -17.77 -27.15 26.83
CA PRO A 6 -16.95 -28.33 26.99
C PRO A 6 -15.75 -28.27 26.05
N THR A 7 -14.54 -28.34 26.64
CA THR A 7 -13.28 -28.47 25.91
C THR A 7 -12.93 -29.95 25.83
N THR A 8 -13.42 -30.64 24.82
CA THR A 8 -12.84 -31.92 24.37
C THR A 8 -13.14 -32.06 22.89
N ILE A 9 -12.12 -31.89 22.05
CA ILE A 9 -12.20 -32.19 20.62
C ILE A 9 -11.56 -33.57 20.48
N ASP A 10 -12.38 -34.60 20.32
CA ASP A 10 -11.91 -35.95 20.03
C ASP A 10 -11.27 -35.99 18.63
N ALA A 11 -10.06 -36.55 18.55
CA ALA A 11 -9.21 -36.61 17.36
C ALA A 11 -9.75 -37.49 16.21
N ASN A 12 -11.04 -37.84 16.23
CA ASN A 12 -11.71 -38.66 15.22
C ASN A 12 -12.85 -37.91 14.51
N THR A 13 -12.86 -36.57 14.55
CA THR A 13 -13.85 -35.75 13.86
C THR A 13 -13.55 -35.73 12.37
N THR A 14 -14.24 -36.57 11.61
CA THR A 14 -14.41 -36.40 10.16
C THR A 14 -14.91 -34.99 9.90
N VAL A 15 -14.14 -34.18 9.18
CA VAL A 15 -14.56 -32.84 8.76
C VAL A 15 -15.66 -33.01 7.71
N THR A 16 -16.91 -33.01 8.15
CA THR A 16 -18.06 -32.98 7.25
C THR A 16 -18.23 -31.55 6.76
N TRP A 17 -17.76 -31.27 5.55
CA TRP A 17 -18.06 -30.00 4.88
C TRP A 17 -19.57 -29.94 4.61
N PRO A 18 -20.25 -28.80 4.83
CA PRO A 18 -21.67 -28.69 4.55
C PRO A 18 -21.92 -28.80 3.04
N GLU A 19 -22.51 -29.92 2.62
CA GLU A 19 -22.75 -30.28 1.21
C GLU A 19 -24.00 -29.59 0.60
N ASN A 20 -24.62 -28.67 1.35
CA ASN A 20 -25.77 -27.90 0.90
C ASN A 20 -25.41 -26.42 0.76
N LEU A 21 -24.73 -26.09 -0.34
CA LEU A 21 -24.82 -24.73 -0.87
C LEU A 21 -26.15 -24.65 -1.65
N PRO A 22 -27.02 -23.66 -1.38
CA PRO A 22 -28.22 -23.48 -2.18
C PRO A 22 -27.84 -23.24 -3.64
N PRO A 23 -28.65 -23.66 -4.62
CA PRO A 23 -28.37 -23.38 -6.02
C PRO A 23 -28.42 -21.86 -6.22
N THR A 24 -27.25 -21.22 -6.22
CA THR A 24 -27.14 -19.81 -6.60
C THR A 24 -27.52 -19.71 -8.06
N GLN A 25 -28.70 -19.12 -8.27
CA GLN A 25 -29.19 -18.46 -9.47
C GLN A 25 -28.01 -17.89 -10.30
N PRO A 26 -28.05 -17.94 -11.65
CA PRO A 26 -26.96 -17.40 -12.46
C PRO A 26 -27.04 -15.87 -12.44
N GLU A 27 -26.55 -15.23 -11.39
CA GLU A 27 -26.20 -13.83 -11.47
C GLU A 27 -24.99 -13.72 -12.40
N LYS A 28 -25.24 -13.11 -13.56
CA LYS A 28 -24.24 -12.62 -14.50
C LYS A 28 -22.94 -12.28 -13.78
N ALA A 29 -21.89 -13.06 -14.05
CA ALA A 29 -20.55 -12.69 -13.64
C ALA A 29 -20.29 -11.24 -14.12
N PRO A 30 -19.71 -10.37 -13.28
CA PRO A 30 -19.30 -9.05 -13.72
C PRO A 30 -18.33 -9.23 -14.89
N VAL A 31 -18.67 -8.62 -16.02
CA VAL A 31 -17.81 -8.58 -17.21
C VAL A 31 -16.53 -7.87 -16.81
N PHE A 32 -15.48 -8.62 -16.53
CA PHE A 32 -14.13 -8.10 -16.43
C PHE A 32 -13.68 -7.78 -17.84
N ASN A 33 -13.56 -6.49 -18.16
CA ASN A 33 -12.94 -6.06 -19.42
C ASN A 33 -11.53 -6.68 -19.51
N ASP A 34 -11.30 -7.42 -20.59
CA ASP A 34 -10.04 -8.09 -20.90
C ASP A 34 -8.87 -7.10 -20.92
N VAL A 35 -8.02 -7.17 -19.90
CA VAL A 35 -6.65 -6.66 -20.00
C VAL A 35 -5.87 -7.69 -20.82
N PRO A 36 -5.19 -7.31 -21.91
CA PRO A 36 -4.53 -8.28 -22.76
C PRO A 36 -3.31 -8.88 -22.05
N GLY A 37 -3.33 -10.20 -21.93
CA GLY A 37 -2.13 -11.04 -22.01
C GLY A 37 -1.24 -11.11 -20.76
N ASN A 38 -1.73 -11.74 -19.69
CA ASN A 38 -0.91 -12.66 -18.91
C ASN A 38 -1.80 -13.87 -18.60
N ALA A 39 -1.54 -14.99 -19.26
CA ALA A 39 -2.25 -16.23 -18.99
C ALA A 39 -2.10 -16.56 -17.50
N LEU A 40 -3.20 -16.46 -16.75
CA LEU A 40 -3.23 -16.96 -15.40
C LEU A 40 -2.88 -18.45 -15.47
N PRO A 41 -1.97 -18.97 -14.64
CA PRO A 41 -1.79 -20.42 -14.54
C PRO A 41 -3.14 -21.06 -14.22
N ASP A 42 -3.46 -22.14 -14.92
CA ASP A 42 -4.70 -22.89 -14.74
C ASP A 42 -4.88 -23.24 -13.25
N PRO A 43 -5.92 -22.71 -12.58
CA PRO A 43 -6.12 -22.92 -11.15
C PRO A 43 -6.38 -24.39 -10.79
N HIS A 44 -6.63 -25.26 -11.77
CA HIS A 44 -6.93 -26.68 -11.56
C HIS A 44 -5.73 -27.60 -11.78
N LYS A 45 -4.58 -27.10 -12.25
CA LYS A 45 -3.38 -27.94 -12.40
C LYS A 45 -2.59 -27.89 -11.09
N PRO A 46 -2.42 -29.02 -10.38
CA PRO A 46 -1.60 -29.05 -9.18
C PRO A 46 -0.17 -28.63 -9.56
N ASP A 47 0.35 -27.67 -8.81
CA ASP A 47 1.72 -27.23 -8.95
C ASP A 47 2.65 -28.40 -8.61
N GLY A 48 3.43 -28.85 -9.61
CA GLY A 48 4.36 -29.97 -9.45
C GLY A 48 5.62 -29.62 -8.67
N ARG A 49 5.78 -28.35 -8.27
CA ARG A 49 6.94 -27.88 -7.49
C ARG A 49 6.93 -28.46 -6.08
N HIS A 50 8.12 -28.71 -5.54
CA HIS A 50 8.26 -29.15 -4.16
C HIS A 50 7.79 -28.03 -3.21
N TRP A 51 7.11 -28.39 -2.12
CA TRP A 51 6.50 -27.41 -1.21
C TRP A 51 7.49 -26.36 -0.67
N THR A 52 8.77 -26.70 -0.52
CA THR A 52 9.82 -25.75 -0.09
C THR A 52 10.04 -24.62 -1.09
N GLU A 53 9.94 -24.90 -2.39
CA GLU A 53 10.10 -23.91 -3.45
C GLU A 53 8.92 -22.93 -3.44
N ILE A 54 7.70 -23.46 -3.26
CA ILE A 54 6.47 -22.65 -3.13
C ILE A 54 6.55 -21.74 -1.90
N MET A 55 7.05 -22.26 -0.78
CA MET A 55 7.24 -21.47 0.45
C MET A 55 8.30 -20.39 0.27
N ALA A 56 9.43 -20.70 -0.36
CA ALA A 56 10.48 -19.73 -0.66
C ALA A 56 9.98 -18.62 -1.58
N GLU A 57 9.24 -18.96 -2.63
CA GLU A 57 8.60 -17.98 -3.52
C GLU A 57 7.61 -17.09 -2.77
N SER A 58 6.74 -17.68 -1.94
CA SER A 58 5.75 -16.93 -1.16
C SER A 58 6.45 -15.98 -0.19
N ALA A 59 7.48 -16.44 0.52
CA ALA A 59 8.28 -15.62 1.42
C ALA A 59 8.95 -14.45 0.68
N ALA A 60 9.49 -14.68 -0.52
CA ALA A 60 10.10 -13.65 -1.35
C ALA A 60 9.09 -12.57 -1.79
N ARG A 61 7.80 -12.92 -1.92
CA ARG A 61 6.72 -11.97 -2.27
C ARG A 61 6.24 -11.14 -1.07
N LEU A 62 6.39 -11.63 0.15
CA LEU A 62 5.84 -10.99 1.36
C LEU A 62 6.23 -9.52 1.53
N PRO A 63 7.49 -9.08 1.32
CA PRO A 63 7.85 -7.67 1.49
C PRO A 63 7.07 -6.74 0.57
N VAL A 64 6.92 -7.12 -0.71
CA VAL A 64 6.17 -6.33 -1.70
C VAL A 64 4.68 -6.28 -1.33
N VAL A 65 4.12 -7.41 -0.92
CA VAL A 65 2.71 -7.48 -0.50
C VAL A 65 2.47 -6.58 0.73
N ARG A 66 3.33 -6.67 1.76
CA ARG A 66 3.22 -5.85 2.97
C ARG A 66 3.28 -4.36 2.65
N ARG A 67 4.28 -3.93 1.88
CA ARG A 67 4.44 -2.55 1.40
C ARG A 67 3.16 -2.05 0.72
N MET A 68 2.62 -2.83 -0.23
CA MET A 68 1.42 -2.46 -0.97
C MET A 68 0.18 -2.39 -0.08
N SER A 69 0.02 -3.32 0.86
CA SER A 69 -1.08 -3.32 1.83
C SER A 69 -1.01 -2.11 2.76
N VAL A 70 0.17 -1.78 3.29
CA VAL A 70 0.38 -0.63 4.16
C VAL A 70 0.10 0.66 3.39
N ARG A 71 0.67 0.82 2.19
CA ARG A 71 0.42 1.97 1.34
C ARG A 71 -1.06 2.14 1.06
N ARG A 72 -1.75 1.11 0.55
CA ARG A 72 -3.18 1.19 0.25
C ARG A 72 -4.01 1.62 1.46
N ARG A 73 -3.65 1.16 2.66
CA ARG A 73 -4.38 1.47 3.88
C ARG A 73 -4.13 2.90 4.38
N ALA A 74 -2.89 3.38 4.31
CA ALA A 74 -2.48 4.61 4.98
C ALA A 74 -2.17 5.80 4.05
N GLU A 75 -2.03 5.60 2.73
CA GLU A 75 -1.64 6.65 1.77
C GLU A 75 -2.50 7.91 1.84
N HIS A 76 -3.79 7.76 2.06
CA HIS A 76 -4.72 8.89 2.15
C HIS A 76 -4.38 9.85 3.31
N PHE A 77 -3.83 9.36 4.43
CA PHE A 77 -3.42 10.20 5.56
C PHE A 77 -2.22 11.09 5.25
N TYR A 78 -1.41 10.74 4.24
CA TYR A 78 -0.21 11.48 3.86
C TYR A 78 -0.42 12.37 2.64
N SER A 79 -1.63 12.37 2.06
CA SER A 79 -1.94 13.04 0.79
C SER A 79 -1.69 14.56 0.79
N HIS A 80 -1.82 15.21 1.95
CA HIS A 80 -1.56 16.65 2.10
C HIS A 80 -0.06 16.98 2.24
N LEU A 81 0.81 16.01 2.48
CA LEU A 81 2.25 16.19 2.69
C LEU A 81 3.03 16.00 1.38
N THR A 82 2.65 16.73 0.33
CA THR A 82 3.12 16.54 -1.06
C THR A 82 4.63 16.64 -1.26
N ASN A 83 5.33 17.38 -0.40
CA ASN A 83 6.79 17.57 -0.47
C ASN A 83 7.57 16.65 0.48
N SER A 84 6.87 15.83 1.27
CA SER A 84 7.49 14.92 2.22
C SER A 84 7.79 13.57 1.59
N THR A 85 8.92 12.96 1.97
CA THR A 85 9.22 11.58 1.59
C THR A 85 8.57 10.63 2.58
N ILE A 86 7.77 9.69 2.08
CA ILE A 86 7.04 8.72 2.88
C ILE A 86 7.66 7.33 2.69
N ASP A 87 8.06 6.70 3.80
CA ASP A 87 8.64 5.36 3.79
C ASP A 87 7.57 4.27 3.96
N TRP A 88 7.21 3.64 2.84
CA TRP A 88 6.30 2.51 2.80
C TRP A 88 6.97 1.17 3.15
N GLU A 89 8.30 1.12 3.26
CA GLU A 89 9.07 -0.07 3.64
C GLU A 89 9.23 -0.23 5.14
N LEU A 90 9.01 0.84 5.90
CA LEU A 90 9.19 0.80 7.35
C LEU A 90 8.37 -0.34 7.96
N ASP A 91 9.07 -1.29 8.59
CA ASP A 91 8.53 -2.44 9.30
C ASP A 91 7.96 -2.01 10.65
N ALA A 92 6.82 -1.33 10.57
CA ALA A 92 6.08 -0.79 11.70
C ALA A 92 4.57 -0.92 11.43
N PRO A 93 3.72 -0.75 12.45
CA PRO A 93 2.28 -0.66 12.26
C PRO A 93 1.88 0.34 11.17
N HIS A 94 0.72 0.13 10.55
CA HIS A 94 0.17 1.08 9.56
C HIS A 94 -0.17 2.44 10.19
N THR A 95 -0.29 2.50 11.52
CA THR A 95 -0.50 3.68 12.36
C THR A 95 0.79 4.41 12.72
N ALA A 96 1.95 3.92 12.29
CA ALA A 96 3.23 4.58 12.53
C ALA A 96 3.45 5.77 11.59
N CYS A 97 4.12 6.80 12.10
CA CYS A 97 4.59 7.93 11.30
C CYS A 97 5.69 7.48 10.32
N ARG A 98 5.47 7.72 9.03
CA ARG A 98 6.35 7.30 7.92
C ARG A 98 7.09 8.45 7.25
N VAL A 99 7.01 9.66 7.81
CA VAL A 99 7.68 10.84 7.24
C VAL A 99 9.18 10.79 7.53
N VAL A 100 9.98 10.62 6.49
CA VAL A 100 11.44 10.56 6.59
C VAL A 100 12.01 11.93 6.99
N GLY A 101 13.03 11.93 7.84
CA GLY A 101 13.74 13.15 8.26
C GLY A 101 13.15 13.87 9.46
N MET A 102 12.08 13.35 10.06
CA MET A 102 11.46 13.90 11.27
C MET A 102 11.76 13.06 12.50
N GLY A 103 11.88 13.69 13.68
CA GLY A 103 12.13 12.99 14.95
C GLY A 103 10.98 12.07 15.42
N CYS A 104 9.79 12.19 14.81
CA CYS A 104 8.66 11.30 15.06
C CYS A 104 8.60 10.10 14.09
N TYR A 105 9.55 9.96 13.16
CA TYR A 105 9.61 8.83 12.24
C TYR A 105 9.64 7.50 13.01
N GLY A 106 8.76 6.57 12.63
CA GLY A 106 8.59 5.28 13.31
C GLY A 106 7.71 5.29 14.56
N ARG A 107 7.28 6.47 15.03
CA ARG A 107 6.40 6.56 16.20
C ARG A 107 5.02 5.98 15.87
N ASP A 108 4.58 5.00 16.65
CA ASP A 108 3.22 4.49 16.59
C ASP A 108 2.22 5.48 17.21
N CYS A 109 1.12 5.74 16.51
CA CYS A 109 0.01 6.57 16.97
C CYS A 109 -1.16 5.74 17.54
N GLU A 110 -1.03 4.42 17.64
CA GLU A 110 -2.03 3.45 18.16
C GLU A 110 -3.30 3.30 17.32
N THR A 111 -3.81 4.40 16.76
CA THR A 111 -5.04 4.43 15.96
C THR A 111 -4.84 5.26 14.69
N GLU A 112 -5.65 4.97 13.67
CA GLU A 112 -5.68 5.72 12.41
C GLU A 112 -6.08 7.19 12.62
N SER A 113 -7.03 7.47 13.51
CA SER A 113 -7.44 8.84 13.84
C SER A 113 -6.33 9.64 14.52
N ALA A 114 -5.57 9.00 15.42
CA ALA A 114 -4.41 9.63 16.04
C ALA A 114 -3.28 9.88 15.04
N LEU A 115 -3.07 8.96 14.09
CA LEU A 115 -2.14 9.19 12.97
C LEU A 115 -2.56 10.41 12.13
N ALA A 116 -3.85 10.52 11.77
CA ALA A 116 -4.35 11.64 10.99
C ALA A 116 -4.13 12.99 11.72
N MET A 117 -4.49 13.08 13.01
CA MET A 117 -4.24 14.28 13.82
C MET A 117 -2.74 14.57 13.96
N HIS A 118 -1.91 13.53 14.11
CA HIS A 118 -0.46 13.67 14.17
C HIS A 118 0.10 14.26 12.87
N LEU A 119 -0.34 13.79 11.71
CA LEU A 119 0.14 14.26 10.41
C LEU A 119 -0.37 15.66 10.04
N ASP A 120 -1.50 16.11 10.61
CA ASP A 120 -1.97 17.50 10.46
C ASP A 120 -1.30 18.47 11.45
N SER A 121 -0.49 17.96 12.39
CA SER A 121 0.22 18.82 13.33
C SER A 121 1.19 19.76 12.65
N GLU A 122 1.40 20.91 13.28
CA GLU A 122 2.27 21.96 12.75
C GLU A 122 3.71 21.51 12.40
N PRO A 123 4.38 20.63 13.17
CA PRO A 123 5.70 20.12 12.81
C PRO A 123 5.74 19.47 11.42
N HIS A 124 4.72 18.70 11.04
CA HIS A 124 4.64 18.03 9.73
C HIS A 124 4.43 19.03 8.60
N ARG A 125 3.56 20.03 8.82
CA ARG A 125 3.32 21.09 7.83
C ARG A 125 4.55 21.96 7.62
N GLN A 126 5.25 22.32 8.71
CA GLN A 126 6.49 23.10 8.64
C GLN A 126 7.61 22.31 7.96
N HIS A 127 7.73 21.01 8.23
CA HIS A 127 8.68 20.13 7.56
C HIS A 127 8.42 20.09 6.04
N ALA A 128 7.17 19.81 5.64
CA ALA A 128 6.78 19.80 4.23
C ALA A 128 7.02 21.15 3.54
N ALA A 129 6.71 22.27 4.21
CA ALA A 129 6.96 23.61 3.69
C ALA A 129 8.46 23.94 3.57
N SER A 130 9.28 23.46 4.50
CA SER A 130 10.74 23.64 4.47
C SER A 130 11.36 22.89 3.30
N LEU A 131 10.91 21.65 3.06
CA LEU A 131 11.32 20.88 1.88
C LEU A 131 10.91 21.57 0.57
N ALA A 132 9.71 22.16 0.52
CA ALA A 132 9.26 22.91 -0.64
C ALA A 132 10.15 24.13 -0.96
N LYS A 133 10.60 24.85 0.07
CA LYS A 133 11.51 26.01 -0.07
C LYS A 133 12.92 25.63 -0.48
N ALA A 134 13.38 24.44 -0.09
CA ALA A 134 14.71 23.95 -0.40
C ALA A 134 14.85 23.42 -1.83
N GLN A 135 13.74 23.21 -2.55
CA GLN A 135 13.76 22.80 -3.95
C GLN A 135 14.36 23.94 -4.79
N PRO A 136 15.51 23.72 -5.46
CA PRO A 136 16.09 24.73 -6.34
C PRO A 136 15.08 25.08 -7.43
N SER A 137 14.80 26.36 -7.59
CA SER A 137 13.99 26.85 -8.71
C SER A 137 14.70 26.42 -9.99
N VAL A 138 14.06 25.58 -10.81
CA VAL A 138 14.56 25.31 -12.16
C VAL A 138 14.81 26.66 -12.83
N PRO A 139 16.03 26.97 -13.32
CA PRO A 139 16.28 28.22 -14.00
C PRO A 139 15.27 28.35 -15.13
N LYS A 140 14.43 29.39 -15.08
CA LYS A 140 13.67 29.82 -16.26
C LYS A 140 14.72 29.98 -17.35
N GLN A 141 14.72 29.09 -18.34
CA GLN A 141 15.47 29.33 -19.56
C GLN A 141 14.96 30.67 -20.08
N ALA A 142 15.78 31.71 -19.93
CA ALA A 142 15.67 32.92 -20.70
C ALA A 142 15.96 32.49 -22.13
N THR A 143 14.91 32.12 -22.87
CA THR A 143 15.00 32.12 -24.32
C THR A 143 15.10 33.58 -24.71
N ASP A 144 16.34 33.97 -25.04
CA ASP A 144 16.72 35.26 -25.58
C ASP A 144 15.66 35.77 -26.57
N GLU A 145 15.02 36.89 -26.23
CA GLU A 145 14.50 37.81 -27.24
C GLU A 145 15.70 38.36 -28.01
N GLN A 146 16.01 37.72 -29.13
CA GLN A 146 16.98 38.19 -30.09
C GLN A 146 16.49 39.52 -30.67
N THR A 147 16.87 40.61 -29.99
CA THR A 147 16.84 41.98 -30.50
C THR A 147 17.73 42.03 -31.74
N SER A 148 17.13 41.82 -32.90
CA SER A 148 17.76 42.08 -34.19
C SER A 148 17.63 43.57 -34.51
N SER A 149 18.52 44.38 -33.95
CA SER A 149 18.80 45.72 -34.47
C SER A 149 19.64 45.61 -35.75
N ALA A 150 19.17 46.25 -36.82
CA ALA A 150 19.85 46.41 -38.13
C ALA A 150 21.24 47.07 -38.01
N PRO A 151 22.08 47.11 -39.09
CA PRO A 151 22.13 48.33 -39.94
C PRO A 151 22.65 48.06 -41.40
N PRO A 152 23.19 49.03 -42.16
CA PRO A 152 22.52 49.75 -43.25
C PRO A 152 23.14 49.54 -44.65
N LYS A 153 22.42 49.93 -45.71
CA LYS A 153 23.00 50.50 -46.95
C LYS A 153 21.95 51.24 -47.76
#